data_AF-A0A497P4H6-F1
#
_entry.id   AF-A0A497P4H6-F1
#
_cell.length_a   1.000
_cell.length_b   1.000
_cell.length_c   1.000
_cell.angle_alpha   90.00
_cell.angle_beta   90.00
_cell.angle_gamma   90.00
#
_symmetry.space_group_name_H-M   'P 1'
#
loop_
_entity.id
_entity.type
_entity.pdbx_description
1 polymer ?
#
loop_
_entity_poly.entity_id
_entity_poly.type
_entity_poly.pdbx_seq_one_letter_code
_entity_poly.pdbx_strand_id
1 'polypeptide(L)'
;MSKLSLWEDVVQSCLKSEEAFRKALKQALEQAHIDTKTFSKLSEVSESSLYKILSGERANPRLSTYRKIVNALKQLEGAEETEPFIAIIAARPTLDALEKRYIQIQGHQIRLKEYAATSLEEVIVAAVRAQQEGAKAIVCAPIVSTTVEKIVKVPVSACPVVQCRQPILKAAEAAASKIFYE
;
A
#
# COMPACT_ATOMS: atom_id res chain seq x y z
N MET A 1 13.21 4.82 -16.62
CA MET A 1 12.13 3.81 -16.48
C MET A 1 12.27 3.19 -15.12
N SER A 2 11.33 3.46 -14.21
CA SER A 2 11.31 2.83 -12.88
C SER A 2 11.22 1.31 -13.05
N LYS A 3 12.15 0.57 -12.44
CA LYS A 3 12.10 -0.89 -12.40
C LYS A 3 10.79 -1.26 -11.67
N LEU A 4 9.85 -1.93 -12.35
CA LEU A 4 8.64 -2.44 -11.72
C LEU A 4 9.03 -3.41 -10.60
N SER A 5 8.28 -3.40 -9.51
CA SER A 5 8.42 -4.43 -8.47
C SER A 5 8.07 -5.82 -9.03
N LEU A 6 8.66 -6.86 -8.46
CA LEU A 6 8.48 -8.25 -8.87
C LEU A 6 7.00 -8.66 -8.83
N TRP A 7 6.26 -8.25 -7.80
CA TRP A 7 4.83 -8.55 -7.70
C TRP A 7 4.00 -7.81 -8.77
N GLU A 8 4.36 -6.56 -9.10
CA GLU A 8 3.67 -5.79 -10.15
C GLU A 8 3.86 -6.42 -11.52
N ASP A 9 5.08 -6.85 -11.85
CA ASP A 9 5.39 -7.49 -13.12
C ASP A 9 4.64 -8.82 -13.29
N VAL A 10 4.56 -9.62 -12.23
CA VAL A 10 3.76 -10.86 -12.21
C VAL A 10 2.27 -10.56 -12.42
N VAL A 11 1.74 -9.51 -11.77
CA VAL A 11 0.33 -9.11 -11.93
C VAL A 11 0.05 -8.63 -13.36
N GLN A 12 0.89 -7.76 -13.91
CA GLN A 12 0.72 -7.24 -15.27
C GLN A 12 0.87 -8.34 -16.33
N SER A 13 1.80 -9.27 -16.12
CA SER A 13 2.03 -10.37 -17.06
C SER A 13 0.86 -11.36 -17.12
N CYS A 14 0.14 -11.55 -16.01
CA CYS A 14 -1.10 -12.33 -15.98
C CYS A 14 -2.21 -11.78 -16.87
N LEU A 15 -2.21 -10.47 -17.15
CA LEU A 15 -3.19 -9.84 -18.05
C LEU A 15 -2.83 -10.04 -19.53
N LYS A 16 -1.60 -10.46 -19.83
CA LYS A 16 -1.11 -10.66 -21.21
C LYS A 16 -1.32 -12.09 -21.68
N SER A 17 -0.77 -13.06 -20.97
CA SER A 17 -0.93 -14.49 -21.27
C SER A 17 -0.43 -15.36 -20.12
N GLU A 18 -0.83 -16.63 -20.12
CA GLU A 18 -0.34 -17.64 -19.16
C GLU A 18 1.18 -17.82 -19.24
N GLU A 19 1.73 -17.79 -20.45
CA GLU A 19 3.17 -17.89 -20.68
C GLU A 19 3.92 -16.68 -20.14
N ALA A 20 3.37 -15.47 -20.32
CA ALA A 20 3.93 -14.26 -19.74
C ALA A 20 3.92 -14.32 -18.21
N PHE A 21 2.80 -14.71 -17.59
CA PHE A 21 2.71 -14.91 -16.15
C PHE A 21 3.76 -15.89 -15.63
N ARG A 22 3.88 -17.04 -16.28
CA ARG A 22 4.86 -18.07 -15.91
C ARG A 22 6.30 -17.55 -15.97
N LYS A 23 6.63 -16.82 -17.04
CA LYS A 23 7.96 -16.25 -17.23
C LYS A 23 8.26 -15.19 -16.17
N ALA A 24 7.33 -14.28 -15.91
CA ALA A 24 7.45 -13.27 -14.87
C ALA A 24 7.61 -13.89 -13.49
N LEU A 25 6.84 -14.94 -13.16
CA LEU A 25 6.96 -15.63 -11.88
C LEU A 25 8.33 -16.32 -11.72
N LYS A 26 8.86 -16.97 -12.77
CA LYS A 26 10.22 -17.54 -12.74
C LYS A 26 11.26 -16.46 -12.48
N GLN A 27 11.19 -15.36 -13.22
CA GLN A 27 12.11 -14.24 -13.07
C GLN A 27 12.02 -13.59 -11.69
N ALA A 28 10.83 -13.52 -11.11
CA ALA A 28 10.62 -13.01 -9.76
C ALA A 28 11.31 -13.89 -8.71
N LEU A 29 11.17 -15.22 -8.81
CA LEU A 29 11.84 -16.16 -7.90
C LEU A 29 13.37 -16.10 -8.05
N GLU A 30 13.87 -16.01 -9.29
CA GLU A 30 15.30 -15.86 -9.59
C GLU A 30 15.87 -14.57 -9.00
N GLN A 31 15.18 -13.44 -9.20
CA GLN A 31 15.60 -12.13 -8.67
C GLN A 31 15.53 -12.04 -7.14
N ALA A 32 14.57 -12.73 -6.53
CA ALA A 32 14.45 -12.82 -5.07
C ALA A 32 15.41 -13.88 -4.46
N HIS A 33 16.20 -14.58 -5.29
CA HIS A 33 17.10 -15.67 -4.87
C HIS A 33 16.41 -16.74 -4.01
N ILE A 34 15.15 -17.05 -4.32
CA ILE A 34 14.32 -18.00 -3.58
C ILE A 34 13.98 -19.21 -4.46
N ASP A 35 14.13 -20.42 -3.91
CA ASP A 35 13.74 -21.64 -4.59
C ASP A 35 12.23 -21.94 -4.44
N THR A 36 11.69 -22.80 -5.31
CA THR A 36 10.26 -23.17 -5.30
C THR A 36 9.82 -23.75 -3.96
N LYS A 37 10.71 -24.47 -3.27
CA LYS A 37 10.43 -25.11 -1.98
C LYS A 37 10.28 -24.08 -0.86
N THR A 38 11.16 -23.09 -0.80
CA THR A 38 11.07 -22.00 0.18
C THR A 38 9.87 -21.10 -0.16
N PHE A 39 9.65 -20.81 -1.44
CA PHE A 39 8.48 -20.03 -1.87
C PHE A 39 7.16 -20.75 -1.60
N SER A 40 7.12 -22.09 -1.67
CA SER A 40 5.95 -22.90 -1.31
C SER A 40 5.54 -22.68 0.14
N LYS A 41 6.51 -22.65 1.05
CA LYS A 41 6.27 -22.37 2.48
C LYS A 41 5.76 -20.96 2.69
N LEU A 42 6.36 -19.98 2.03
CA LEU A 42 5.99 -18.57 2.16
C LEU A 42 4.58 -18.28 1.61
N SER A 43 4.27 -18.84 0.44
CA SER A 43 2.99 -18.59 -0.23
C SER A 43 1.85 -19.48 0.25
N GLU A 44 2.12 -20.49 1.09
CA GLU A 44 1.16 -21.53 1.43
C GLU A 44 0.51 -22.21 0.21
N VAL A 45 1.26 -22.28 -0.90
CA VAL A 45 0.88 -23.02 -2.10
C VAL A 45 1.74 -24.27 -2.16
N SER A 46 1.11 -25.44 -2.30
CA SER A 46 1.83 -26.72 -2.38
C SER A 46 2.92 -26.68 -3.46
N GLU A 47 4.09 -27.21 -3.16
CA GLU A 47 5.23 -27.30 -4.07
C GLU A 47 4.85 -27.92 -5.42
N SER A 48 4.05 -29.00 -5.42
CA SER A 48 3.53 -29.61 -6.66
C SER A 48 2.70 -28.64 -7.51
N SER A 49 1.87 -27.80 -6.89
CA SER A 49 1.08 -26.80 -7.63
C SER A 49 1.97 -25.71 -8.24
N LEU A 50 2.98 -25.26 -7.50
CA LEU A 50 3.95 -24.27 -8.02
C LEU A 50 4.75 -24.86 -9.18
N TYR A 51 5.23 -26.09 -9.06
CA TYR A 51 5.92 -26.76 -10.16
C TYR A 51 5.04 -26.87 -11.40
N LYS A 52 3.77 -27.28 -11.27
CA LYS A 52 2.86 -27.35 -12.43
C LYS A 52 2.63 -26.00 -13.10
N ILE A 53 2.54 -24.93 -12.31
CA ILE A 53 2.43 -23.55 -12.83
C ILE A 53 3.72 -23.15 -13.56
N LEU A 54 4.88 -23.39 -12.93
CA LEU A 54 6.20 -23.05 -13.46
C LEU A 54 6.66 -23.96 -14.60
N SER A 55 6.11 -25.17 -14.75
CA SER A 55 6.39 -26.11 -15.84
C SER A 55 5.44 -25.92 -17.02
N GLY A 56 4.31 -25.23 -16.82
CA GLY A 56 3.28 -25.04 -17.83
C GLY A 56 2.30 -26.22 -17.93
N GLU A 57 2.44 -27.24 -17.09
CA GLU A 57 1.47 -28.34 -16.97
C GLU A 57 0.12 -27.87 -16.41
N ARG A 58 0.13 -26.76 -15.67
CA ARG A 58 -1.08 -26.06 -15.22
C ARG A 58 -1.15 -24.68 -15.84
N ALA A 59 -2.01 -24.57 -16.85
CA ALA A 59 -2.40 -23.34 -17.53
C ALA A 59 -2.94 -22.28 -16.55
N ASN A 60 -3.89 -22.66 -15.68
CA ASN A 60 -4.61 -21.70 -14.84
C ASN A 60 -4.58 -22.04 -13.33
N PRO A 61 -3.92 -21.23 -12.50
CA PRO A 61 -4.09 -21.29 -11.05
C PRO A 61 -5.47 -20.77 -10.65
N ARG A 62 -6.04 -21.31 -9.56
CA ARG A 62 -7.25 -20.72 -8.96
C ARG A 62 -6.92 -19.29 -8.50
N LEU A 63 -7.91 -18.40 -8.51
CA LEU A 63 -7.73 -17.03 -8.04
C LEU A 63 -7.20 -16.96 -6.59
N SER A 64 -7.61 -17.91 -5.74
CA SER A 64 -7.07 -18.03 -4.38
C SER A 64 -5.57 -18.38 -4.36
N THR A 65 -5.12 -19.29 -5.23
CA THR A 65 -3.71 -19.64 -5.40
C THR A 65 -2.90 -18.47 -5.97
N TYR A 66 -3.46 -17.76 -6.94
CA TYR A 66 -2.85 -16.57 -7.50
C TYR A 66 -2.65 -15.47 -6.45
N ARG A 67 -3.69 -15.17 -5.64
CA ARG A 67 -3.60 -14.21 -4.52
C ARG A 67 -2.50 -14.58 -3.54
N LYS A 68 -2.39 -15.86 -3.18
CA LYS A 68 -1.33 -16.39 -2.32
C LYS A 68 0.08 -16.15 -2.89
N ILE A 69 0.28 -16.41 -4.19
CA ILE A 69 1.54 -16.15 -4.89
C ILE A 69 1.88 -14.66 -4.88
N VAL A 70 0.93 -13.79 -5.25
CA VAL A 70 1.16 -12.34 -5.30
C VAL A 70 1.45 -11.75 -3.91
N ASN A 71 0.72 -12.19 -2.88
CA ASN A 71 0.96 -11.73 -1.51
C ASN A 71 2.33 -12.17 -0.99
N ALA A 72 2.77 -13.39 -1.30
CA ALA A 72 4.12 -13.85 -0.95
C ALA A 72 5.21 -13.04 -1.65
N LEU A 73 5.02 -12.67 -2.92
CA LEU A 73 5.96 -11.78 -3.62
C LEU A 73 6.01 -10.38 -2.99
N LYS A 74 4.87 -9.82 -2.59
CA LYS A 74 4.83 -8.55 -1.84
C LYS A 74 5.65 -8.64 -0.55
N GLN A 75 5.46 -9.70 0.23
CA GLN A 75 6.22 -9.93 1.45
C GLN A 75 7.73 -10.03 1.19
N LEU A 76 8.16 -10.71 0.11
CA LEU A 76 9.59 -10.80 -0.26
C LEU A 76 10.21 -9.45 -0.59
N GLU A 77 9.46 -8.55 -1.20
CA GLU A 77 9.95 -7.23 -1.57
C GLU A 77 9.95 -6.23 -0.40
N GLY A 78 9.68 -6.69 0.83
CA GLY A 78 9.50 -5.79 1.96
C GLY A 78 8.28 -4.89 1.81
N ALA A 79 7.40 -5.17 0.84
CA ALA A 79 6.01 -4.77 0.89
C ALA A 79 5.32 -5.68 1.91
N GLU A 80 5.76 -5.59 3.17
CA GLU A 80 4.95 -6.00 4.31
C GLU A 80 3.55 -5.41 4.12
N GLU A 81 2.53 -6.05 4.69
CA GLU A 81 1.34 -5.33 5.10
C GLU A 81 1.81 -4.22 6.03
N THR A 82 2.22 -3.10 5.43
CA THR A 82 2.58 -1.89 6.14
C THR A 82 1.40 -1.63 7.03
N GLU A 83 1.65 -1.63 8.34
CA GLU A 83 0.60 -1.37 9.33
C GLU A 83 -0.27 -0.25 8.81
N PRO A 84 -1.60 -0.45 8.75
CA PRO A 84 -2.49 0.53 8.15
C PRO A 84 -2.19 1.90 8.77
N PHE A 85 -1.87 2.86 7.91
CA PHE A 85 -1.46 4.18 8.36
C PHE A 85 -2.31 5.26 7.73
N ILE A 86 -2.37 6.39 8.42
CA ILE A 86 -2.97 7.62 7.93
C ILE A 86 -1.83 8.57 7.54
N ALA A 87 -1.88 9.07 6.32
CA ALA A 87 -0.92 10.03 5.83
C ALA A 87 -1.31 11.43 6.29
N ILE A 88 -0.38 12.15 6.92
CA ILE A 88 -0.54 13.55 7.31
C ILE A 88 0.33 14.39 6.40
N ILE A 89 -0.30 15.19 5.54
CA ILE A 89 0.38 16.06 4.59
C ILE A 89 0.26 17.51 5.07
N ALA A 90 1.37 18.08 5.52
CA ALA A 90 1.40 19.44 6.05
C ALA A 90 2.81 20.06 5.92
N ALA A 91 2.92 21.35 6.20
CA ALA A 91 4.21 22.02 6.31
C ALA A 91 4.98 21.48 7.53
N ARG A 92 6.32 21.46 7.45
CA ARG A 92 7.18 20.95 8.55
C ARG A 92 6.83 21.51 9.93
N PRO A 93 6.59 22.81 10.14
CA PRO A 93 6.24 23.32 11.47
C PRO A 93 4.97 22.69 12.06
N THR A 94 4.02 22.27 11.22
CA THR A 94 2.80 21.58 11.66
C THR A 94 3.07 20.12 12.02
N LEU A 95 3.97 19.46 11.28
CA LEU A 95 4.38 18.09 11.53
C LEU A 95 5.24 17.98 12.79
N ASP A 96 6.18 18.91 12.99
CA ASP A 96 7.05 18.96 14.17
C ASP A 96 6.25 19.17 15.48
N ALA A 97 5.05 19.74 15.38
CA ALA A 97 4.12 19.90 16.51
C ALA A 97 3.35 18.61 16.87
N LEU A 98 3.47 17.54 16.07
CA LEU A 98 2.83 16.25 16.34
C LEU A 98 3.63 15.48 17.40
N GLU A 99 3.10 15.45 18.62
CA GLU A 99 3.71 14.71 19.73
C GLU A 99 3.50 13.18 19.60
N LYS A 100 2.47 12.75 18.85
CA LYS A 100 2.07 11.33 18.74
C LYS A 100 2.20 10.85 17.30
N ARG A 101 2.85 9.69 17.14
CA ARG A 101 2.97 8.98 15.85
C ARG A 101 1.92 7.88 15.66
N TYR A 102 1.03 7.71 16.62
CA TYR A 102 -0.04 6.72 16.61
C TYR A 102 -1.32 7.29 17.22
N ILE A 103 -2.45 6.81 16.72
CA ILE A 103 -3.79 7.09 17.28
C ILE A 103 -4.44 5.77 17.70
N GLN A 104 -5.27 5.83 18.73
CA GLN A 104 -6.01 4.68 19.27
C GLN A 104 -7.50 4.93 19.02
N ILE A 105 -8.14 4.11 18.20
CA ILE A 105 -9.54 4.29 17.80
C ILE A 105 -10.23 2.95 17.85
N GLN A 106 -11.30 2.85 18.65
CA GLN A 106 -12.08 1.62 18.81
C GLN A 106 -11.19 0.39 19.10
N GLY A 107 -10.16 0.56 19.93
CA GLY A 107 -9.22 -0.50 20.29
C GLY A 107 -8.15 -0.83 19.24
N HIS A 108 -8.13 -0.12 18.10
CA HIS A 108 -7.12 -0.28 17.05
C HIS A 108 -6.07 0.82 17.13
N GLN A 109 -4.79 0.42 17.12
CA GLN A 109 -3.66 1.33 16.98
C GLN A 109 -3.39 1.58 15.50
N ILE A 110 -3.51 2.83 15.07
CA ILE A 110 -3.23 3.24 13.69
C ILE A 110 -2.02 4.16 13.68
N ARG A 111 -1.08 3.89 12.78
CA ARG A 111 0.14 4.68 12.62
C ARG A 111 -0.15 5.96 11.84
N LEU A 112 0.51 7.05 12.24
CA LEU A 112 0.55 8.30 11.50
C LEU A 112 1.86 8.37 10.72
N LYS A 113 1.79 8.67 9.42
CA LYS A 113 2.96 8.86 8.57
C LYS A 113 2.97 10.27 8.00
N GLU A 114 4.06 10.98 8.24
CA GLU A 114 4.21 12.40 7.92
C GLU A 114 4.78 12.60 6.51
N TYR A 115 4.18 13.52 5.75
CA TYR A 115 4.64 13.97 4.44
C TYR A 115 4.74 15.49 4.46
N ALA A 116 5.97 16.00 4.43
CA ALA A 116 6.21 17.44 4.37
C ALA A 116 5.88 17.97 2.97
N ALA A 117 5.05 19.02 2.92
CA ALA A 117 4.74 19.74 1.69
C ALA A 117 4.59 21.24 1.97
N THR A 118 5.08 22.07 1.05
CA THR A 118 5.07 23.54 1.15
C THR A 118 4.29 24.22 0.04
N SER A 119 3.94 23.49 -1.01
CA SER A 119 3.13 23.98 -2.13
C SER A 119 1.94 23.05 -2.43
N LEU A 120 0.97 23.53 -3.20
CA LEU A 120 -0.18 22.72 -3.63
C LEU A 120 0.26 21.51 -4.47
N GLU A 121 1.22 21.71 -5.36
CA GLU A 121 1.79 20.69 -6.24
C GLU A 121 2.46 19.59 -5.42
N GLU A 122 3.25 19.97 -4.40
CA GLU A 122 3.88 19.02 -3.49
C GLU A 122 2.86 18.22 -2.69
N VAL A 123 1.75 18.84 -2.26
CA VAL A 123 0.66 18.11 -1.59
C VAL A 123 0.08 17.05 -2.51
N ILE A 124 -0.19 17.38 -3.79
CA ILE A 124 -0.77 16.45 -4.75
C ILE A 124 0.19 15.26 -4.96
N VAL A 125 1.47 15.53 -5.16
CA VAL A 125 2.50 14.48 -5.31
C VAL A 125 2.57 13.62 -4.05
N ALA A 126 2.58 14.23 -2.86
CA ALA A 126 2.60 13.53 -1.58
C ALA A 126 1.36 12.66 -1.38
N ALA A 127 0.18 13.12 -1.77
CA ALA A 127 -1.08 12.37 -1.66
C ALA A 127 -1.09 11.13 -2.55
N VAL A 128 -0.66 11.26 -3.81
CA VAL A 128 -0.55 10.12 -4.74
C VAL A 128 0.48 9.12 -4.21
N ARG A 129 1.64 9.61 -3.75
CA ARG A 129 2.68 8.76 -3.17
C ARG A 129 2.21 8.04 -1.92
N ALA A 130 1.54 8.73 -1.01
CA ALA A 130 0.98 8.14 0.21
C ALA A 130 0.00 7.00 -0.11
N GLN A 131 -0.87 7.19 -1.11
CA GLN A 131 -1.77 6.14 -1.57
C GLN A 131 -1.01 4.94 -2.13
N GLN A 132 0.00 5.16 -2.96
CA GLN A 132 0.82 4.07 -3.52
C GLN A 132 1.56 3.30 -2.42
N GLU A 133 1.98 3.99 -1.37
CA GLU A 133 2.62 3.40 -0.19
C GLU A 133 1.63 2.69 0.76
N GLY A 134 0.32 2.71 0.46
CA GLY A 134 -0.69 1.94 1.20
C GLY A 134 -1.45 2.72 2.28
N ALA A 135 -1.40 4.06 2.27
CA ALA A 135 -2.18 4.88 3.20
C ALA A 135 -3.67 4.50 3.16
N LYS A 136 -4.30 4.33 4.31
CA LYS A 136 -5.73 4.03 4.42
C LYS A 136 -6.60 5.29 4.42
N ALA A 137 -6.01 6.43 4.77
CA ALA A 137 -6.64 7.74 4.63
C ALA A 137 -5.57 8.84 4.57
N ILE A 138 -5.98 10.02 4.11
CA ILE A 138 -5.12 11.21 3.98
C ILE A 138 -5.73 12.37 4.79
N VAL A 139 -4.89 13.05 5.57
CA VAL A 139 -5.21 14.30 6.26
C VAL A 139 -4.38 15.41 5.64
N CYS A 140 -5.02 16.48 5.19
CA CYS A 140 -4.35 17.62 4.56
C CYS A 140 -5.06 18.95 4.88
N ALA A 141 -4.47 20.07 4.44
CA ALA A 141 -5.05 21.39 4.65
C ALA A 141 -6.41 21.55 3.92
N PRO A 142 -7.36 22.37 4.43
CA PRO A 142 -8.68 22.50 3.81
C PRO A 142 -8.64 22.99 2.37
N ILE A 143 -7.73 23.92 2.05
CA ILE A 143 -7.61 24.53 0.71
C ILE A 143 -7.31 23.51 -0.40
N VAL A 144 -6.71 22.37 -0.06
CA VAL A 144 -6.29 21.32 -0.99
C VAL A 144 -7.14 20.05 -0.90
N SER A 145 -7.97 19.92 0.13
CA SER A 145 -8.73 18.70 0.44
C SER A 145 -9.62 18.21 -0.70
N THR A 146 -10.43 19.10 -1.28
CA THR A 146 -11.34 18.76 -2.40
C THR A 146 -10.61 18.39 -3.68
N THR A 147 -9.42 18.96 -3.90
CA THR A 147 -8.56 18.59 -5.04
C THR A 147 -7.97 17.20 -4.83
N VAL A 148 -7.47 16.92 -3.62
CA VAL A 148 -6.91 15.61 -3.28
C VAL A 148 -7.98 14.52 -3.35
N GLU A 149 -9.19 14.77 -2.85
CA GLU A 149 -10.34 13.85 -2.93
C GLU A 149 -10.68 13.41 -4.37
N LYS A 150 -10.47 14.28 -5.36
CA LYS A 150 -10.71 13.95 -6.77
C LYS A 150 -9.61 13.09 -7.40
N ILE A 151 -8.43 13.03 -6.77
CA ILE A 151 -7.23 12.40 -7.31
C ILE A 151 -6.99 11.04 -6.66
N VAL A 152 -7.26 10.92 -5.36
CA VAL A 152 -7.02 9.71 -4.57
C VAL A 152 -8.32 8.92 -4.36
N LYS A 153 -8.17 7.61 -4.14
CA LYS A 153 -9.25 6.65 -3.89
C LYS A 153 -9.46 6.33 -2.41
N VAL A 154 -8.64 6.91 -1.55
CA VAL A 154 -8.69 6.71 -0.10
C VAL A 154 -9.42 7.89 0.57
N PRO A 155 -10.12 7.69 1.70
CA PRO A 155 -10.77 8.77 2.43
C PRO A 155 -9.82 9.94 2.72
N VAL A 156 -10.31 11.16 2.51
CA VAL A 156 -9.59 12.40 2.82
C VAL A 156 -10.31 13.13 3.96
N SER A 157 -9.54 13.76 4.83
CA SER A 157 -10.06 14.66 5.87
C SER A 157 -9.28 15.97 5.87
N ALA A 158 -10.01 17.09 5.87
CA ALA A 158 -9.42 18.41 6.03
C ALA A 158 -9.10 18.68 7.51
N CYS A 159 -7.90 19.18 7.80
CA CYS A 159 -7.51 19.65 9.14
C CYS A 159 -7.41 21.19 9.15
N PRO A 160 -8.40 21.93 9.68
CA PRO A 160 -8.34 23.38 9.72
C PRO A 160 -7.28 23.92 10.70
N VAL A 161 -6.58 24.98 10.26
CA VAL A 161 -5.45 25.64 10.94
C VAL A 161 -5.84 26.25 12.30
N VAL A 162 -7.13 26.53 12.55
CA VAL A 162 -7.60 27.20 13.78
C VAL A 162 -7.45 26.34 15.04
N GLN A 163 -7.13 25.05 14.91
CA GLN A 163 -7.20 24.13 16.04
C GLN A 163 -5.82 23.60 16.50
N CYS A 164 -4.71 23.89 15.81
CA CYS A 164 -3.31 23.37 15.84
C CYS A 164 -2.68 22.53 17.00
N ARG A 165 -3.34 22.16 18.11
CA ARG A 165 -2.84 21.11 19.04
C ARG A 165 -3.74 19.87 19.16
N GLN A 166 -5.05 20.00 18.99
CA GLN A 166 -6.01 18.87 18.99
C GLN A 166 -6.55 18.35 17.62
N PRO A 167 -6.42 19.05 16.47
CA PRO A 167 -7.26 18.79 15.30
C PRO A 167 -6.69 17.77 14.35
N ILE A 168 -5.38 17.58 14.31
CA ILE A 168 -4.80 16.56 13.44
C ILE A 168 -5.20 15.18 13.99
N LEU A 169 -5.20 15.03 15.32
CA LEU A 169 -5.73 13.83 15.97
C LEU A 169 -7.23 13.66 15.69
N LYS A 170 -8.05 14.69 15.89
CA LYS A 170 -9.50 14.61 15.57
C LYS A 170 -9.80 14.37 14.09
N ALA A 171 -9.02 14.95 13.18
CA ALA A 171 -9.14 14.72 11.74
C ALA A 171 -8.68 13.32 11.37
N ALA A 172 -7.62 12.81 12.00
CA ALA A 172 -7.20 11.43 11.85
C ALA A 172 -8.24 10.46 12.44
N GLU A 173 -8.91 10.83 13.54
CA GLU A 173 -10.04 10.09 14.11
C GLU A 173 -11.25 10.04 13.18
N ALA A 174 -11.61 11.18 12.60
CA ALA A 174 -12.67 11.25 11.59
C ALA A 174 -12.34 10.41 10.35
N ALA A 175 -11.08 10.43 9.90
CA ALA A 175 -10.60 9.64 8.78
C ALA A 175 -10.62 8.13 9.09
N ALA A 176 -10.10 7.73 10.25
CA ALA A 176 -10.12 6.35 10.72
C ALA A 176 -11.54 5.80 10.87
N SER A 177 -12.47 6.61 11.38
CA SER A 177 -13.87 6.18 11.50
C SER A 177 -14.46 5.81 10.14
N LYS A 178 -14.07 6.48 9.05
CA LYS A 178 -14.52 6.12 7.70
C LYS A 178 -13.91 4.82 7.16
N ILE A 179 -12.77 4.36 7.71
CA ILE A 179 -12.09 3.14 7.27
C ILE A 179 -12.78 1.88 7.81
N PHE A 180 -13.42 1.96 8.99
CA PHE A 180 -14.03 0.80 9.67
C PHE A 180 -15.55 0.65 9.44
N TYR A 181 -16.19 1.60 8.76
CA TYR A 181 -17.63 1.58 8.48
C TYR A 181 -17.98 1.15 7.04
N GLU A 182 -16.99 0.74 6.23
CA GLU A 182 -17.18 0.12 4.91
C GLU A 182 -16.94 -1.39 4.92
#